data_AF-A0A9P5MZ73-F1
#
_entry.id   AF-A0A9P5MZ73-F1
#
_cell.length_a   1.000
_cell.length_b   1.000
_cell.length_c   1.000
_cell.angle_alpha   90.00
_cell.angle_beta   90.00
_cell.angle_gamma   90.00
#
_symmetry.space_group_name_H-M   'P 1'
#
loop_
_entity.id
_entity.type
_entity.pdbx_description
1 polymer ?
#
loop_
_entity_poly.entity_id
_entity_poly.type
_entity_poly.pdbx_seq_one_letter_code
_entity_poly.pdbx_strand_id
1 'polypeptide(L)'
;MSVLDFRIAAFVVTAITVFHGTYYSLQNSTYLDTSDPFLTSQPHHLADTHTFASKRSLLNVVFLKWSWAWTTLAFLFLLTSSPVKRTRRLLQWAFASGAWFILTSWFFGPSLLARLIAASGGECGLHIGGAFVPISQIYCSTRIPVSRSTHPELFPVVFEGIEALSSDPLIPRLRRGHDVSGHVFLLTLSVLFLADQLRQTRTSAHRYAIAASGALVSLWVFSLWVTSVYFHAPSEKISGFILGTACFFFSQIPLWYSPKSENSTT
;
A
#
# COMPACT_ATOMS: atom_id res chain seq x y z
N MET A 1 -16.82 -31.71 9.13
CA MET A 1 -15.87 -30.96 8.27
C MET A 1 -15.75 -29.56 8.84
N SER A 2 -14.58 -29.15 9.34
CA SER A 2 -14.42 -27.78 9.84
C SER A 2 -14.66 -26.81 8.68
N VAL A 3 -15.59 -25.88 8.86
CA VAL A 3 -15.84 -24.85 7.85
C VAL A 3 -14.59 -23.99 7.79
N LEU A 4 -13.84 -24.06 6.70
CA LEU A 4 -12.64 -23.25 6.47
C LEU A 4 -12.93 -21.78 6.83
N ASP A 5 -12.19 -21.22 7.79
CA ASP A 5 -12.30 -19.80 8.13
C ASP A 5 -11.69 -19.01 6.97
N PHE A 6 -12.53 -18.19 6.32
CA PHE A 6 -12.13 -17.41 5.14
C PHE A 6 -10.97 -16.47 5.46
N ARG A 7 -10.79 -16.06 6.72
CA ARG A 7 -9.65 -15.24 7.14
C ARG A 7 -8.35 -16.02 7.10
N ILE A 8 -8.37 -17.27 7.57
CA ILE A 8 -7.19 -18.16 7.53
C ILE A 8 -6.85 -18.46 6.08
N ALA A 9 -7.85 -18.80 5.26
CA ALA A 9 -7.65 -19.03 3.84
C ALA A 9 -7.07 -17.78 3.14
N ALA A 10 -7.63 -16.61 3.37
CA ALA A 10 -7.15 -15.36 2.81
C ALA A 10 -5.72 -15.03 3.26
N PHE A 11 -5.39 -15.24 4.54
CA PHE A 11 -4.04 -15.06 5.06
C PHE A 11 -3.04 -16.01 4.38
N VAL A 12 -3.36 -17.30 4.32
CA VAL A 12 -2.49 -18.30 3.68
C VAL A 12 -2.30 -17.99 2.20
N VAL A 13 -3.37 -17.66 1.46
CA VAL A 13 -3.29 -17.29 0.05
C VAL A 13 -2.44 -16.03 -0.14
N THR A 14 -2.62 -15.02 0.70
CA THR A 14 -1.84 -13.78 0.66
C THR A 14 -0.36 -14.06 0.92
N ALA A 15 -0.04 -14.85 1.95
CA ALA A 15 1.33 -15.23 2.29
C ALA A 15 2.00 -16.03 1.16
N ILE A 16 1.32 -17.03 0.61
CA ILE A 16 1.80 -17.81 -0.54
C ILE A 16 2.02 -16.90 -1.74
N THR A 17 1.11 -15.97 -1.99
CA THR A 17 1.20 -15.04 -3.13
C THR A 17 2.42 -14.14 -3.04
N VAL A 18 2.65 -13.53 -1.88
CA VAL A 18 3.82 -12.68 -1.63
C VAL A 18 5.10 -13.50 -1.71
N PHE A 19 5.12 -14.68 -1.08
CA PHE A 19 6.28 -15.58 -1.11
C PHE A 19 6.62 -16.01 -2.53
N HIS A 20 5.64 -16.53 -3.28
CA HIS A 20 5.81 -17.00 -4.64
C HIS A 20 6.25 -15.86 -5.58
N GLY A 21 5.60 -14.70 -5.53
CA GLY A 21 5.99 -13.55 -6.34
C GLY A 21 7.39 -13.06 -6.00
N THR A 22 7.76 -13.00 -4.71
CA THR A 22 9.09 -12.60 -4.26
C THR A 22 10.15 -13.60 -4.72
N TYR A 23 9.90 -14.90 -4.55
CA TYR A 23 10.79 -15.96 -5.03
C TYR A 23 11.01 -15.87 -6.53
N TYR A 24 9.92 -15.76 -7.31
CA TYR A 24 10.00 -15.56 -8.75
C TYR A 24 10.83 -14.32 -9.11
N SER A 25 10.62 -13.21 -8.40
CA SER A 25 11.34 -11.96 -8.66
C SER A 25 12.84 -12.04 -8.40
N LEU A 26 13.25 -12.88 -7.43
CA LEU A 26 14.65 -13.15 -7.14
C LEU A 26 15.30 -14.02 -8.22
N GLN A 27 14.61 -15.07 -8.66
CA GLN A 27 15.12 -15.99 -9.69
C GLN A 27 15.30 -15.31 -11.06
N ASN A 28 14.41 -14.37 -11.38
CA ASN A 28 14.35 -13.74 -12.70
C ASN A 28 14.82 -12.27 -12.69
N SER A 29 15.32 -11.78 -11.55
CA SER A 29 15.73 -10.39 -11.35
C SER A 29 14.67 -9.35 -11.78
N THR A 30 13.39 -9.68 -11.65
CA THR A 30 12.29 -8.81 -12.12
C THR A 30 11.90 -7.72 -11.13
N TYR A 31 12.42 -7.74 -9.90
CA TYR A 31 12.06 -6.74 -8.89
C TYR A 31 12.71 -5.38 -9.17
N LEU A 32 12.09 -4.32 -8.64
CA LEU A 32 12.62 -2.96 -8.67
C LEU A 32 12.80 -2.44 -7.24
N ASP A 33 14.04 -2.23 -6.80
CA ASP A 33 14.33 -1.63 -5.50
C ASP A 33 13.84 -0.18 -5.48
N THR A 34 12.87 0.12 -4.60
CA THR A 34 12.28 1.46 -4.52
C THR A 34 13.04 2.41 -3.60
N SER A 35 13.88 1.87 -2.73
CA SER A 35 14.81 2.62 -1.89
C SER A 35 15.96 3.20 -2.73
N ASP A 36 16.40 2.51 -3.79
CA ASP A 36 17.47 3.03 -4.66
C ASP A 36 16.98 4.21 -5.52
N PRO A 37 17.54 5.43 -5.34
CA PRO A 37 17.13 6.60 -6.10
C PRO A 37 17.40 6.48 -7.62
N PHE A 38 18.45 5.78 -8.03
CA PHE A 38 18.79 5.63 -9.45
C PHE A 38 17.82 4.69 -10.15
N LEU A 39 17.43 3.59 -9.49
CA LEU A 39 16.49 2.62 -10.05
C LEU A 39 15.06 3.15 -10.04
N THR A 40 14.62 3.75 -8.93
CA THR A 40 13.21 4.14 -8.74
C THR A 40 12.78 5.31 -9.64
N SER A 41 13.71 6.18 -10.05
CA SER A 41 13.44 7.34 -10.90
C SER A 41 13.25 6.95 -12.38
N GLN A 42 13.76 5.81 -12.79
CA GLN A 42 13.64 5.31 -14.16
C GLN A 42 12.32 4.53 -14.36
N PRO A 43 11.88 4.36 -15.62
CA PRO A 43 10.91 3.33 -15.96
C PRO A 43 11.42 1.96 -15.47
N HIS A 44 10.50 1.07 -15.13
CA HIS A 44 10.90 -0.30 -14.80
C HIS A 44 11.59 -0.91 -16.03
N HIS A 45 12.70 -1.62 -15.82
CA HIS A 45 13.50 -2.23 -16.89
C HIS A 45 12.75 -3.29 -17.74
N LEU A 46 11.55 -3.73 -17.33
CA LEU A 46 10.67 -4.64 -18.09
C LEU A 46 9.41 -3.94 -18.60
N ALA A 47 9.27 -2.62 -18.44
CA ALA A 47 8.04 -1.91 -18.79
C ALA A 47 7.70 -2.00 -20.29
N ASP A 48 8.70 -2.17 -21.15
CA ASP A 48 8.52 -2.24 -22.60
C ASP A 48 8.07 -3.64 -23.07
N THR A 49 8.39 -4.69 -22.30
CA THR A 49 8.06 -6.09 -22.63
C THR A 49 6.87 -6.61 -21.84
N HIS A 50 6.67 -6.13 -20.61
CA HIS A 50 5.65 -6.59 -19.69
C HIS A 50 4.74 -5.44 -19.26
N THR A 51 3.48 -5.48 -19.68
CA THR A 51 2.49 -4.43 -19.39
C THR A 51 2.35 -4.17 -17.89
N PHE A 52 2.40 -5.20 -17.05
CA PHE A 52 2.25 -5.06 -15.60
C PHE A 52 3.50 -4.53 -14.87
N ALA A 53 4.68 -4.59 -15.50
CA ALA A 53 5.89 -3.95 -14.98
C ALA A 53 5.84 -2.42 -15.10
N SER A 54 4.96 -1.89 -15.95
CA SER A 54 4.78 -0.45 -16.09
C SER A 54 3.98 0.15 -14.93
N LYS A 55 4.53 1.21 -14.32
CA LYS A 55 3.84 2.08 -13.35
C LYS A 55 2.62 2.78 -13.95
N ARG A 56 2.45 2.76 -15.28
CA ARG A 56 1.31 3.35 -16.00
C ARG A 56 0.26 2.32 -16.42
N SER A 57 0.42 1.05 -16.03
CA SER A 57 -0.57 0.00 -16.32
C SER A 57 -1.96 0.36 -15.79
N LEU A 58 -3.00 -0.10 -16.48
CA LEU A 58 -4.40 0.12 -16.07
C LEU A 58 -4.66 -0.39 -14.65
N LEU A 59 -4.06 -1.53 -14.29
CA LEU A 59 -4.13 -2.09 -12.95
C LEU A 59 -3.66 -1.09 -11.90
N ASN A 60 -2.53 -0.42 -12.13
CA ASN A 60 -1.99 0.54 -11.18
C ASN A 60 -2.82 1.83 -11.11
N VAL A 61 -3.13 2.42 -12.26
CA VAL A 61 -3.74 3.76 -12.33
C VAL A 61 -5.19 3.74 -11.84
N VAL A 62 -5.97 2.71 -12.16
CA VAL A 62 -7.39 2.62 -11.83
C VAL A 62 -7.60 1.95 -10.47
N PHE A 63 -6.90 0.85 -10.21
CA PHE A 63 -7.19 0.03 -9.03
C PHE A 63 -6.24 0.30 -7.88
N LEU A 64 -4.92 0.19 -8.06
CA LEU A 64 -3.97 0.25 -6.94
C LEU A 64 -3.95 1.61 -6.24
N LYS A 65 -3.92 2.71 -7.01
CA LYS A 65 -3.96 4.07 -6.46
C LYS A 65 -5.20 4.36 -5.62
N TRP A 66 -6.29 3.67 -5.91
CA TRP A 66 -7.59 3.83 -5.25
C TRP A 66 -8.00 2.59 -4.45
N SER A 67 -7.04 1.71 -4.11
CA SER A 67 -7.32 0.39 -3.53
C SER A 67 -8.17 0.46 -2.26
N TRP A 68 -7.85 1.39 -1.34
CA TRP A 68 -8.66 1.58 -0.13
C TRP A 68 -10.07 2.11 -0.40
N ALA A 69 -10.24 2.95 -1.42
CA ALA A 69 -11.55 3.47 -1.81
C ALA A 69 -12.43 2.35 -2.38
N TRP A 70 -11.89 1.51 -3.26
CA TRP A 70 -12.57 0.32 -3.78
C TRP A 70 -12.90 -0.69 -2.67
N THR A 71 -11.96 -0.93 -1.75
CA THR A 71 -12.19 -1.76 -0.56
C THR A 71 -13.32 -1.21 0.32
N THR A 72 -13.35 0.11 0.54
CA THR A 72 -14.40 0.77 1.32
C THR A 72 -15.75 0.68 0.61
N LEU A 73 -15.81 0.88 -0.71
CA LEU A 73 -17.05 0.73 -1.49
C LEU A 73 -17.61 -0.69 -1.39
N ALA A 74 -16.77 -1.72 -1.56
CA ALA A 74 -17.16 -3.11 -1.41
C ALA A 74 -17.65 -3.43 0.01
N PHE A 75 -16.97 -2.90 1.03
CA PHE A 75 -17.40 -3.00 2.42
C PHE A 75 -18.75 -2.36 2.67
N LEU A 76 -18.98 -1.14 2.20
CA LEU A 76 -20.25 -0.44 2.34
C LEU A 76 -21.38 -1.24 1.70
N PHE A 77 -21.15 -1.84 0.51
CA PHE A 77 -22.14 -2.69 -0.13
C PHE A 77 -22.47 -3.94 0.71
N LEU A 78 -21.46 -4.61 1.29
CA LEU A 78 -21.66 -5.71 2.22
C LEU A 78 -22.32 -5.28 3.55
N LEU A 79 -22.11 -4.04 3.98
CA LEU A 79 -22.65 -3.50 5.22
C LEU A 79 -24.14 -3.15 5.05
N THR A 80 -24.51 -2.52 3.94
CA THR A 80 -25.90 -2.15 3.66
C THR A 80 -26.74 -3.35 3.29
N SER A 81 -26.14 -4.38 2.66
CA SER A 81 -26.87 -5.60 2.31
C SER A 81 -27.25 -6.42 3.55
N SER A 82 -26.39 -6.51 4.57
CA SER A 82 -26.56 -7.39 5.73
C SER A 82 -27.20 -6.70 6.96
N PRO A 83 -28.11 -7.37 7.70
CA PRO A 83 -28.63 -6.88 8.98
C PRO A 83 -27.71 -7.16 10.19
N VAL A 84 -26.55 -7.83 9.98
CA VAL A 84 -25.61 -8.18 11.06
C VAL A 84 -25.04 -6.93 11.74
N LYS A 85 -24.84 -6.99 13.07
CA LYS A 85 -24.33 -5.91 13.98
C LYS A 85 -23.43 -4.89 13.27
N ARG A 86 -24.03 -3.83 12.73
CA ARG A 86 -23.35 -2.82 11.87
C ARG A 86 -22.27 -2.05 12.61
N THR A 87 -22.51 -1.71 13.87
CA THR A 87 -21.57 -0.96 14.72
C THR A 87 -20.20 -1.61 14.80
N ARG A 88 -20.16 -2.92 15.03
CA ARG A 88 -18.89 -3.66 15.14
C ARG A 88 -18.09 -3.61 13.85
N ARG A 89 -18.75 -3.83 12.72
CA ARG A 89 -18.14 -3.82 11.38
C ARG A 89 -17.61 -2.43 11.02
N LEU A 90 -18.35 -1.39 11.37
CA LEU A 90 -17.93 0.01 11.24
C LEU A 90 -16.70 0.33 12.10
N LEU A 91 -16.63 -0.17 13.34
CA LEU A 91 -15.44 0.00 14.18
C LEU A 91 -14.22 -0.71 13.59
N GLN A 92 -14.36 -1.94 13.07
CA GLN A 92 -13.27 -2.63 12.37
C GLN A 92 -12.77 -1.80 11.18
N TRP A 93 -13.67 -1.27 10.35
CA TRP A 93 -13.34 -0.39 9.23
C TRP A 93 -12.65 0.91 9.68
N ALA A 94 -13.14 1.53 10.75
CA ALA A 94 -12.57 2.77 11.30
C ALA A 94 -11.14 2.55 11.82
N PHE A 95 -10.89 1.45 12.52
CA PHE A 95 -9.55 1.10 13.01
C PHE A 95 -8.60 0.79 11.85
N ALA A 96 -9.05 0.04 10.84
CA ALA A 96 -8.25 -0.25 9.66
C ALA A 96 -7.91 1.03 8.87
N SER A 97 -8.90 1.91 8.68
CA SER A 97 -8.71 3.20 8.00
C SER A 97 -7.77 4.12 8.77
N GLY A 98 -7.93 4.20 10.10
CA GLY A 98 -7.06 4.97 10.97
C GLY A 98 -5.61 4.48 10.93
N ALA A 99 -5.40 3.16 10.98
CA ALA A 99 -4.08 2.57 10.86
C ALA A 99 -3.41 2.90 9.51
N TRP A 100 -4.13 2.71 8.39
CA TRP A 100 -3.65 3.09 7.07
C TRP A 100 -3.32 4.59 6.98
N PHE A 101 -4.20 5.44 7.48
CA PHE A 101 -4.03 6.89 7.43
C PHE A 101 -2.80 7.34 8.23
N ILE A 102 -2.64 6.89 9.49
CA ILE A 102 -1.49 7.24 10.33
C ILE A 102 -0.16 6.78 9.71
N LEU A 103 -0.15 5.60 9.08
CA LEU A 103 1.06 5.04 8.50
C LEU A 103 1.49 5.76 7.21
N THR A 104 0.55 6.22 6.39
CA THR A 104 0.81 6.67 5.01
C THR A 104 0.57 8.15 4.77
N SER A 105 -0.31 8.77 5.56
CA SER A 105 -0.74 10.15 5.36
C SER A 105 0.06 11.12 6.24
N TRP A 106 0.13 12.36 5.77
CA TRP A 106 0.73 13.45 6.52
C TRP A 106 -0.24 13.93 7.60
N PHE A 107 -0.14 13.37 8.79
CA PHE A 107 -1.00 13.73 9.93
C PHE A 107 -0.13 14.07 11.12
N PHE A 108 -0.05 15.36 11.46
CA PHE A 108 0.91 15.92 12.43
C PHE A 108 2.39 15.75 12.02
N GLY A 109 2.69 16.09 10.77
CA GLY A 109 4.04 15.98 10.20
C GLY A 109 4.21 14.73 9.34
N PRO A 110 5.46 14.27 9.12
CA PRO A 110 5.73 13.08 8.31
C PRO A 110 4.95 11.87 8.79
N SER A 111 4.37 11.14 7.84
CA SER A 111 3.74 9.83 8.07
C SER A 111 4.71 8.89 8.80
N LEU A 112 4.22 7.93 9.58
CA LEU A 112 5.09 6.99 10.30
C LEU A 112 6.04 6.23 9.37
N LEU A 113 5.61 5.85 8.16
CA LEU A 113 6.49 5.21 7.19
C LEU A 113 7.62 6.15 6.73
N ALA A 114 7.33 7.42 6.47
CA ALA A 114 8.38 8.41 6.17
C ALA A 114 9.37 8.60 7.33
N ARG A 115 8.90 8.56 8.58
CA ARG A 115 9.78 8.59 9.76
C ARG A 115 10.65 7.35 9.86
N LEU A 116 10.09 6.17 9.55
CA LEU A 116 10.83 4.91 9.52
C LEU A 116 11.94 4.92 8.47
N ILE A 117 11.64 5.38 7.25
CA ILE A 117 12.65 5.52 6.19
C ILE A 117 13.78 6.45 6.67
N ALA A 118 13.43 7.61 7.25
CA ALA A 118 14.44 8.55 7.77
C ALA A 118 15.29 7.93 8.89
N ALA A 119 14.65 7.23 9.84
CA ALA A 119 15.32 6.59 10.97
C ALA A 119 16.22 5.42 10.56
N SER A 120 15.95 4.81 9.41
CA SER A 120 16.73 3.69 8.86
C SER A 120 17.83 4.14 7.87
N GLY A 121 18.17 5.43 7.86
CA GLY A 121 19.23 5.99 7.01
C GLY A 121 18.76 6.55 5.68
N GLY A 122 17.47 6.87 5.56
CA GLY A 122 16.93 7.53 4.38
C GLY A 122 17.44 8.97 4.22
N GLU A 123 17.76 9.33 2.99
CA GLU A 123 18.26 10.64 2.59
C GLU A 123 17.21 11.39 1.76
N CYS A 124 17.01 12.66 2.09
CA CYS A 124 16.21 13.55 1.27
C CYS A 124 17.01 14.00 0.05
N GLY A 125 16.40 13.98 -1.14
CA GLY A 125 17.07 14.48 -2.33
C GLY A 125 16.14 14.84 -3.48
N LEU A 126 16.74 15.44 -4.49
CA LEU A 126 16.12 15.86 -5.75
C LEU A 126 16.61 14.98 -6.89
N HIS A 127 15.72 14.66 -7.82
CA HIS A 127 16.10 14.02 -9.08
C HIS A 127 16.31 15.10 -10.14
N ILE A 128 17.55 15.35 -10.50
CA ILE A 128 17.96 16.38 -11.47
C ILE A 128 18.73 15.68 -12.59
N GLY A 129 18.20 15.71 -13.82
CA GLY A 129 18.89 15.13 -14.98
C GLY A 129 19.23 13.63 -14.84
N GLY A 130 18.44 12.87 -14.07
CA GLY A 130 18.71 11.46 -13.75
C GLY A 130 19.67 11.23 -12.58
N ALA A 131 20.32 12.27 -12.06
CA ALA A 131 21.12 12.22 -10.84
C ALA A 131 20.24 12.43 -9.60
N PHE A 132 20.64 11.82 -8.48
CA PHE A 132 20.04 12.08 -7.17
C PHE A 132 20.95 13.00 -6.36
N VAL A 133 20.49 14.23 -6.11
CA VAL A 133 21.22 15.24 -5.37
C VAL A 133 20.67 15.31 -3.94
N PRO A 134 21.44 14.90 -2.93
CA PRO A 134 21.00 14.94 -1.54
C PRO A 134 20.86 16.40 -1.07
N ILE A 135 19.79 16.68 -0.34
CA ILE A 135 19.51 17.99 0.27
C ILE A 135 19.12 17.81 1.74
N SER A 136 18.96 18.92 2.47
CA SER A 136 18.57 18.87 3.88
C SER A 136 17.24 18.13 4.10
N GLN A 137 17.20 17.30 5.14
CA GLN A 137 16.03 16.48 5.51
C GLN A 137 14.75 17.31 5.72
N ILE A 138 14.90 18.59 6.11
CA ILE A 138 13.79 19.51 6.36
C ILE A 138 12.85 19.64 5.16
N TYR A 139 13.39 19.58 3.94
CA TYR A 139 12.61 19.74 2.71
C TYR A 139 11.65 18.56 2.48
N CYS A 140 12.11 17.32 2.73
CA CYS A 140 11.26 16.15 2.70
C CYS A 140 10.28 16.10 3.88
N SER A 141 10.70 16.59 5.05
CA SER A 141 9.85 16.64 6.25
C SER A 141 8.90 17.84 6.31
N THR A 142 8.86 18.68 5.30
CA THR A 142 7.88 19.77 5.17
C THR A 142 7.12 19.70 3.85
N ARG A 143 7.59 18.89 2.89
CA ARG A 143 7.07 18.77 1.52
C ARG A 143 7.04 20.12 0.79
N ILE A 144 7.96 21.01 1.12
CA ILE A 144 8.14 22.28 0.42
C ILE A 144 8.66 21.98 -0.99
N PRO A 145 7.96 22.40 -2.06
CA PRO A 145 8.48 22.32 -3.41
C PRO A 145 9.72 23.20 -3.55
N VAL A 146 10.71 22.70 -4.27
CA VAL A 146 12.01 23.36 -4.46
C VAL A 146 12.18 23.67 -5.93
N SER A 147 12.55 24.91 -6.25
CA SER A 147 12.85 25.34 -7.62
C SER A 147 14.13 26.17 -7.64
N ARG A 148 14.77 26.28 -8.81
CA ARG A 148 15.95 27.13 -8.99
C ARG A 148 15.68 28.60 -8.64
N SER A 149 14.46 29.09 -8.84
CA SER A 149 14.06 30.46 -8.51
C SER A 149 13.90 30.72 -7.02
N THR A 150 13.51 29.71 -6.24
CA THR A 150 13.24 29.84 -4.80
C THR A 150 14.42 29.43 -3.94
N HIS A 151 15.24 28.48 -4.41
CA HIS A 151 16.36 27.89 -3.68
C HIS A 151 17.58 27.72 -4.60
N PRO A 152 18.13 28.81 -5.17
CA PRO A 152 19.24 28.74 -6.12
C PRO A 152 20.47 28.00 -5.59
N GLU A 153 20.69 28.02 -4.27
CA GLU A 153 21.78 27.33 -3.58
C GLU A 153 21.71 25.79 -3.69
N LEU A 154 20.54 25.22 -3.99
CA LEU A 154 20.34 23.78 -4.14
C LEU A 154 20.61 23.28 -5.57
N PHE A 155 20.86 24.18 -6.52
CA PHE A 155 21.07 23.85 -7.94
C PHE A 155 22.46 24.33 -8.40
N PRO A 156 23.50 23.48 -8.34
CA PRO A 156 24.83 23.89 -8.77
C PRO A 156 24.90 24.13 -10.28
N VAL A 157 25.74 25.10 -10.66
CA VAL A 157 25.94 25.62 -12.03
C VAL A 157 26.21 24.52 -13.07
N VAL A 158 26.77 23.37 -12.65
CA VAL A 158 27.04 22.21 -13.52
C VAL A 158 25.77 21.67 -14.21
N PHE A 159 24.58 21.90 -13.65
CA PHE A 159 23.30 21.49 -14.25
C PHE A 159 22.68 22.52 -15.20
N GLU A 160 23.35 23.65 -15.48
CA GLU A 160 22.83 24.72 -16.34
C GLU A 160 22.48 24.28 -17.77
N GLY A 161 23.11 23.22 -18.28
CA GLY A 161 22.86 22.69 -19.64
C GLY A 161 21.82 21.56 -19.74
N ILE A 162 21.51 20.86 -18.64
CA ILE A 162 20.56 19.73 -18.64
C ILE A 162 19.12 20.22 -18.38
N GLU A 163 18.98 21.36 -17.70
CA GLU A 163 17.70 21.94 -17.24
C GLU A 163 17.34 23.27 -17.94
N ALA A 164 17.74 23.49 -19.19
CA ALA A 164 17.51 24.77 -19.88
C ALA A 164 16.01 25.12 -20.13
N LEU A 165 15.04 24.32 -19.69
CA LEU A 165 13.62 24.48 -20.07
C LEU A 165 12.53 24.26 -19.01
N SER A 166 12.83 23.79 -17.79
CA SER A 166 11.76 23.58 -16.78
C SER A 166 12.02 24.35 -15.49
N SER A 167 11.36 25.50 -15.35
CA SER A 167 11.21 26.25 -14.09
C SER A 167 10.24 25.57 -13.10
N ASP A 168 9.81 24.34 -13.39
CA ASP A 168 8.80 23.64 -12.62
C ASP A 168 9.31 23.29 -11.22
N PRO A 169 8.49 23.49 -10.18
CA PRO A 169 8.85 23.07 -8.83
C PRO A 169 9.09 21.56 -8.75
N LEU A 170 10.25 21.17 -8.26
CA LEU A 170 10.59 19.79 -7.94
C LEU A 170 10.10 19.44 -6.53
N ILE A 171 9.64 18.21 -6.34
CA ILE A 171 9.22 17.73 -5.00
C ILE A 171 10.32 16.83 -4.45
N PRO A 172 11.00 17.24 -3.36
CA PRO A 172 11.97 16.41 -2.65
C PRO A 172 11.37 15.06 -2.25
N ARG A 173 12.16 14.00 -2.41
CA ARG A 173 11.76 12.64 -2.03
C ARG A 173 12.81 12.03 -1.11
N LEU A 174 12.30 11.32 -0.12
CA LEU A 174 13.12 10.49 0.74
C LEU A 174 13.44 9.19 -0.01
N ARG A 175 14.72 8.85 -0.11
CA ARG A 175 15.26 7.66 -0.77
C ARG A 175 16.29 7.01 0.15
N ARG A 176 16.80 5.85 -0.24
CA ARG A 176 17.63 4.97 0.61
C ARG A 176 16.83 4.56 1.86
N GLY A 177 17.52 4.05 2.88
CA GLY A 177 16.89 3.52 4.07
C GLY A 177 15.91 2.36 3.77
N HIS A 178 15.10 2.00 4.76
CA HIS A 178 14.13 0.91 4.64
C HIS A 178 12.75 1.45 4.20
N ASP A 179 12.44 1.32 2.91
CA ASP A 179 11.14 1.70 2.33
C ASP A 179 10.12 0.55 2.42
N VAL A 180 9.18 0.63 3.36
CA VAL A 180 8.13 -0.40 3.47
C VAL A 180 7.22 -0.32 2.25
N SER A 181 6.98 -1.46 1.58
CA SER A 181 6.10 -1.48 0.41
C SER A 181 4.66 -1.12 0.81
N GLY A 182 4.25 0.12 0.51
CA GLY A 182 2.92 0.63 0.76
C GLY A 182 1.82 -0.12 0.00
N HIS A 183 2.13 -0.64 -1.19
CA HIS A 183 1.20 -1.47 -1.98
C HIS A 183 0.98 -2.83 -1.33
N VAL A 184 2.05 -3.55 -0.98
CA VAL A 184 1.94 -4.85 -0.31
C VAL A 184 1.21 -4.70 1.03
N PHE A 185 1.53 -3.65 1.78
CA PHE A 185 0.84 -3.26 3.01
C PHE A 185 -0.68 -3.10 2.82
N LEU A 186 -1.09 -2.19 1.93
CA LEU A 186 -2.50 -1.82 1.79
C LEU A 186 -3.34 -2.92 1.14
N LEU A 187 -2.76 -3.67 0.19
CA LEU A 187 -3.43 -4.82 -0.44
C LEU A 187 -3.60 -5.97 0.57
N THR A 188 -2.58 -6.27 1.39
CA THR A 188 -2.69 -7.27 2.46
C THR A 188 -3.81 -6.90 3.44
N LEU A 189 -3.83 -5.65 3.91
CA LEU A 189 -4.90 -5.16 4.79
C LEU A 189 -6.28 -5.28 4.12
N SER A 190 -6.39 -4.91 2.84
CA SER A 190 -7.64 -4.96 2.07
C SER A 190 -8.17 -6.38 1.89
N VAL A 191 -7.32 -7.35 1.54
CA VAL A 191 -7.69 -8.76 1.37
C VAL A 191 -8.21 -9.35 2.68
N LEU A 192 -7.45 -9.19 3.78
CA LEU A 192 -7.82 -9.75 5.07
C LEU A 192 -9.09 -9.10 5.64
N PHE A 193 -9.21 -7.78 5.51
CA PHE A 193 -10.40 -7.05 5.93
C PHE A 193 -11.64 -7.52 5.19
N LEU A 194 -11.63 -7.55 3.85
CA LEU A 194 -12.79 -8.01 3.07
C LEU A 194 -13.12 -9.49 3.31
N ALA A 195 -12.11 -10.35 3.52
CA ALA A 195 -12.34 -11.75 3.87
C ALA A 195 -13.10 -11.91 5.19
N ASP A 196 -12.78 -11.10 6.21
CA ASP A 196 -13.57 -11.08 7.45
C ASP A 196 -14.99 -10.51 7.22
N GLN A 197 -15.15 -9.46 6.41
CA GLN A 197 -16.47 -8.90 6.12
C GLN A 197 -17.38 -9.88 5.34
N LEU A 198 -16.81 -10.64 4.41
CA LEU A 198 -17.47 -11.72 3.69
C LEU A 198 -17.89 -12.86 4.63
N ARG A 199 -17.01 -13.25 5.56
CA ARG A 199 -17.33 -14.25 6.59
C ARG A 199 -18.53 -13.82 7.45
N GLN A 200 -18.68 -12.53 7.71
CA GLN A 200 -19.81 -11.96 8.47
C GLN A 200 -21.11 -11.82 7.67
N THR A 201 -21.11 -12.05 6.34
CA THR A 201 -22.24 -11.74 5.43
C THR A 201 -22.75 -12.97 4.64
N ARG A 202 -22.58 -14.19 5.17
CA ARG A 202 -22.81 -15.47 4.43
C ARG A 202 -24.29 -15.88 4.21
N THR A 203 -25.16 -14.99 3.77
CA THR A 203 -26.53 -15.35 3.37
C THR A 203 -26.75 -15.17 1.87
N SER A 204 -27.53 -16.07 1.25
CA SER A 204 -27.83 -16.07 -0.19
C SER A 204 -28.57 -14.82 -0.67
N ALA A 205 -29.23 -14.10 0.24
CA ALA A 205 -29.88 -12.81 -0.02
C ALA A 205 -28.92 -11.70 -0.48
N HIS A 206 -27.61 -11.89 -0.32
CA HIS A 206 -26.58 -10.87 -0.64
C HIS A 206 -25.60 -11.34 -1.72
N ARG A 207 -26.03 -12.26 -2.60
CA ARG A 207 -25.17 -12.90 -3.61
C ARG A 207 -24.34 -11.93 -4.45
N TYR A 208 -24.91 -10.78 -4.86
CA TYR A 208 -24.19 -9.80 -5.67
C TYR A 208 -23.11 -9.06 -4.87
N ALA A 209 -23.37 -8.70 -3.61
CA ALA A 209 -22.38 -8.06 -2.75
C ALA A 209 -21.24 -9.03 -2.41
N ILE A 210 -21.57 -10.29 -2.12
CA ILE A 210 -20.60 -11.37 -1.90
C ILE A 210 -19.75 -11.58 -3.15
N ALA A 211 -20.38 -11.72 -4.33
CA ALA A 211 -19.67 -11.94 -5.59
C ALA A 211 -18.76 -10.75 -5.95
N ALA A 212 -19.26 -9.52 -5.84
CA ALA A 212 -18.48 -8.31 -6.13
C ALA A 212 -17.28 -8.17 -5.19
N SER A 213 -17.46 -8.41 -3.89
CA SER A 213 -16.36 -8.38 -2.92
C SER A 213 -15.39 -9.55 -3.11
N GLY A 214 -15.87 -10.74 -3.47
CA GLY A 214 -15.02 -11.87 -3.84
C GLY A 214 -14.16 -11.58 -5.06
N ALA A 215 -14.75 -11.02 -6.12
CA ALA A 215 -14.02 -10.59 -7.32
C ALA A 215 -12.96 -9.53 -6.99
N LEU A 216 -13.30 -8.56 -6.12
CA LEU A 216 -12.34 -7.55 -5.68
C LEU A 216 -11.19 -8.15 -4.85
N VAL A 217 -11.48 -9.12 -3.97
CA VAL A 217 -10.43 -9.86 -3.24
C VAL A 217 -9.52 -10.62 -4.20
N SER A 218 -10.07 -11.29 -5.21
CA SER A 218 -9.28 -11.94 -6.25
C SER A 218 -8.39 -10.94 -7.01
N LEU A 219 -8.92 -9.76 -7.34
CA LEU A 219 -8.14 -8.69 -7.96
C LEU A 219 -7.01 -8.20 -7.05
N TRP A 220 -7.24 -8.10 -5.73
CA TRP A 220 -6.20 -7.72 -4.77
C TRP A 220 -5.13 -8.78 -4.59
N VAL A 221 -5.48 -10.06 -4.57
CA VAL A 221 -4.50 -11.16 -4.56
C VAL A 221 -3.66 -11.14 -5.85
N PHE A 222 -4.30 -10.99 -7.01
CA PHE A 222 -3.57 -10.87 -8.28
C PHE A 222 -2.66 -9.64 -8.30
N SER A 223 -3.16 -8.50 -7.84
CA SER A 223 -2.41 -7.26 -7.70
C SER A 223 -1.20 -7.38 -6.77
N LEU A 224 -1.37 -8.12 -5.68
CA LEU A 224 -0.30 -8.41 -4.73
C LEU A 224 0.77 -9.28 -5.39
N TRP A 225 0.36 -10.30 -6.15
CA TRP A 225 1.28 -11.12 -6.93
C TRP A 225 2.09 -10.27 -7.93
N VAL A 226 1.42 -9.44 -8.73
CA VAL A 226 2.07 -8.52 -9.69
C VAL A 226 3.05 -7.60 -8.97
N THR A 227 2.65 -7.03 -7.83
CA THR A 227 3.51 -6.17 -7.01
C THR A 227 4.73 -6.95 -6.54
N SER A 228 4.56 -8.18 -6.04
CA SER A 228 5.65 -9.02 -5.57
C SER A 228 6.58 -9.51 -6.69
N VAL A 229 6.10 -9.63 -7.93
CA VAL A 229 6.92 -10.02 -9.09
C VAL A 229 7.76 -8.85 -9.60
N TYR A 230 7.17 -7.67 -9.79
CA TYR A 230 7.82 -6.58 -10.55
C TYR A 230 8.37 -5.45 -9.67
N PHE A 231 7.74 -5.17 -8.52
CA PHE A 231 8.06 -3.98 -7.74
C PHE A 231 8.62 -4.33 -6.38
N HIS A 232 9.35 -3.39 -5.80
CA HIS A 232 9.92 -3.46 -4.47
C HIS A 232 11.02 -4.52 -4.28
N ALA A 233 11.98 -4.25 -3.42
CA ALA A 233 12.96 -5.24 -2.97
C ALA A 233 12.29 -6.27 -2.02
N PRO A 234 12.88 -7.46 -1.82
CA PRO A 234 12.32 -8.49 -0.95
C PRO A 234 12.03 -8.03 0.48
N SER A 235 12.92 -7.26 1.09
CA SER A 235 12.76 -6.72 2.45
C SER A 235 11.58 -5.74 2.55
N GLU A 236 11.40 -4.90 1.54
CA GLU A 236 10.29 -3.95 1.43
C GLU A 236 8.94 -4.70 1.33
N LYS A 237 8.88 -5.80 0.58
CA LYS A 237 7.69 -6.68 0.47
C LYS A 237 7.37 -7.36 1.81
N ILE A 238 8.38 -7.97 2.44
CA ILE A 238 8.21 -8.68 3.72
C ILE A 238 7.68 -7.74 4.80
N SER A 239 8.32 -6.57 4.94
CA SER A 239 7.88 -5.56 5.91
C SER A 239 6.48 -5.02 5.61
N GLY A 240 6.14 -4.80 4.34
CA GLY A 240 4.79 -4.42 3.92
C GLY A 240 3.74 -5.46 4.32
N PHE A 241 4.02 -6.75 4.08
CA PHE A 241 3.12 -7.86 4.43
C PHE A 241 2.92 -7.99 5.95
N ILE A 242 4.01 -7.91 6.73
CA ILE A 242 3.96 -7.93 8.19
C ILE A 242 3.13 -6.77 8.71
N LEU A 243 3.38 -5.55 8.21
CA LEU A 243 2.65 -4.36 8.64
C LEU A 243 1.15 -4.45 8.28
N GLY A 244 0.82 -4.94 7.09
CA GLY A 244 -0.58 -5.10 6.65
C GLY A 244 -1.34 -6.11 7.52
N THR A 245 -0.67 -7.21 7.85
CA THR A 245 -1.19 -8.22 8.78
C THR A 245 -1.39 -7.66 10.18
N ALA A 246 -0.41 -6.90 10.69
CA ALA A 246 -0.49 -6.27 12.02
C ALA A 246 -1.66 -5.26 12.08
N CYS A 247 -1.83 -4.42 11.06
CA CYS A 247 -2.96 -3.50 10.97
C CYS A 247 -4.31 -4.22 10.86
N PHE A 248 -4.35 -5.38 10.19
CA PHE A 248 -5.55 -6.22 10.21
C PHE A 248 -5.85 -6.70 11.64
N PHE A 249 -4.88 -7.24 12.37
CA PHE A 249 -5.09 -7.63 13.77
C PHE A 249 -5.54 -6.46 14.66
N PHE A 250 -4.95 -5.29 14.48
CA PHE A 250 -5.38 -4.06 15.15
C PHE A 250 -6.85 -3.74 14.87
N SER A 251 -7.30 -3.89 13.61
CA SER A 251 -8.70 -3.69 13.24
C SER A 251 -9.67 -4.70 13.89
N GLN A 252 -9.17 -5.81 14.44
CA GLN A 252 -9.97 -6.83 15.12
C GLN A 252 -10.17 -6.55 16.61
N ILE A 253 -9.51 -5.55 17.20
CA ILE A 253 -9.67 -5.16 18.61
C ILE A 253 -11.14 -5.02 19.04
N PRO A 254 -12.05 -4.40 18.25
CA PRO A 254 -13.46 -4.31 18.59
C PRO A 254 -14.17 -5.67 18.79
N LEU A 255 -13.62 -6.77 18.26
CA LEU A 255 -14.15 -8.12 18.50
C LEU A 255 -13.85 -8.62 19.91
N TRP A 256 -12.72 -8.22 20.51
CA TRP A 256 -12.30 -8.72 21.82
C TRP A 256 -13.07 -8.06 22.96
N TYR A 257 -13.48 -6.81 22.77
CA TYR A 257 -14.15 -6.00 23.80
C TYR A 257 -15.67 -5.92 23.66
N SER A 258 -16.27 -6.51 22.63
CA SER A 258 -17.72 -6.54 22.50
C SER A 258 -18.27 -7.67 23.39
N PRO A 259 -18.94 -7.38 24.52
CA PRO A 259 -19.51 -8.42 25.35
C PRO A 259 -20.47 -9.27 24.51
N LYS A 260 -20.42 -10.59 24.70
CA LYS A 260 -21.49 -11.48 24.21
C LYS A 260 -22.77 -10.97 24.86
N SER A 261 -23.57 -10.20 24.11
CA SER A 261 -24.95 -9.92 24.51
C SER A 261 -25.59 -11.27 24.80
N GLU A 262 -26.02 -11.43 26.05
CA GLU A 262 -26.60 -12.63 26.64
C GLU A 262 -27.62 -13.29 25.71
N ASN A 263 -27.72 -14.62 25.86
CA ASN A 263 -28.91 -15.35 25.49
C ASN A 263 -30.12 -14.67 26.15
N SER A 264 -30.87 -13.87 25.39
CA SER A 264 -32.23 -13.48 25.74
C SER A 264 -33.15 -13.76 24.57
N THR A 265 -33.41 -15.05 24.37
CA THR A 265 -34.70 -15.54 23.88
C THR A 265 -35.03 -16.78 24.70
N THR A 266 -35.72 -16.54 25.80
CA THR A 266 -36.97 -17.23 26.12
C THR A 266 -37.85 -17.36 24.89
#